data_AF-A0A2M6W040-F1
#
_entry.id   AF-A0A2M6W040-F1
#
_cell.length_a   1.000
_cell.length_b   1.000
_cell.length_c   1.000
_cell.angle_alpha   90.00
_cell.angle_beta   90.00
_cell.angle_gamma   90.00
#
_symmetry.space_group_name_H-M   'P 1'
#
loop_
_entity.id
_entity.type
_entity.pdbx_description
1 polymer ?
#
loop_
_entity_poly.entity_id
_entity_poly.type
_entity_poly.pdbx_seq_one_letter_code
_entity_poly.pdbx_strand_id
1 'polypeptide(L)'
;ELQEQYYTTLWQHHTGEATQLASAIEELTVSLTAGQAQLQTIQVELASLAQASSRQQVFAQLQQQYQEIVTKKNGLERERAVLQGKLQTEYAKSGNHQVGWLESKVTSLQGEQAQLAHTIEDIETSITAYKKETHQKEQEIDEATFTRTSLRGTVAAQESALMQMKSEQSAFHITGFRAVQAVLGARRQLPGVHGVVAELGDVGSAHVLALDVAAGGRLASIVVDTEDTAREGIAYLREGKFGVATFLPLTKIRSTHTPDVVHDILGRNGVIGLARELVQFDPQFEHIFSFVFGSTIVVEDFDTAKAIGIGKVRMVTLEGDLFETSGAVKGGHRHVRQHGISFSSGEGSYKVKEQTEEQEKEITENKQALLSLEQEHEARVIALRNTFTALQTAEQKLGLYVEKKQDIDTELASLERELAMQTMSPEQLGDVMKDIAASKSTLDQDIVLIEKEIAAVGEKIAQFNDEEEKKKQRVFALQETMQAQQQEVNTLVERK
;
A
#
# COMPACT_ATOMS: atom_id res chain seq x y z
N GLU A 1 -22.73 -84.47 -31.23
CA GLU A 1 -22.60 -85.37 -30.06
C GLU A 1 -21.40 -85.06 -29.17
N LEU A 2 -20.14 -85.36 -29.52
CA LEU A 2 -18.98 -85.14 -28.62
C LEU A 2 -18.76 -83.68 -28.17
N GLN A 3 -18.92 -82.71 -29.08
CA GLN A 3 -18.81 -81.27 -28.72
C GLN A 3 -19.98 -80.81 -27.82
N GLU A 4 -21.19 -81.31 -28.07
CA GLU A 4 -22.40 -80.91 -27.37
C GLU A 4 -22.39 -81.40 -25.91
N GLN A 5 -21.89 -82.61 -25.65
CA GLN A 5 -21.67 -83.13 -24.30
C GLN A 5 -20.55 -82.36 -23.57
N TYR A 6 -19.45 -82.02 -24.25
CA TYR A 6 -18.37 -81.21 -23.67
C TYR A 6 -18.86 -79.84 -23.21
N TYR A 7 -19.55 -79.09 -24.09
CA TYR A 7 -20.08 -77.76 -23.75
C TYR A 7 -21.20 -77.80 -22.70
N THR A 8 -22.03 -78.86 -22.67
CA THR A 8 -23.06 -79.02 -21.63
C THR A 8 -22.44 -79.27 -20.24
N THR A 9 -21.41 -80.10 -20.17
CA THR A 9 -20.69 -80.37 -18.91
C THR A 9 -19.95 -79.13 -18.41
N LEU A 10 -19.31 -78.40 -19.34
CA LEU A 10 -18.64 -77.13 -19.04
C LEU A 10 -19.65 -76.07 -18.57
N TRP A 11 -20.82 -75.99 -19.20
CA TRP A 11 -21.90 -75.08 -18.78
C TRP A 11 -22.44 -75.45 -17.39
N GLN A 12 -22.67 -76.73 -17.09
CA GLN A 12 -23.11 -77.18 -15.76
C GLN A 12 -22.07 -76.88 -14.67
N HIS A 13 -20.79 -77.10 -14.97
CA HIS A 13 -19.69 -76.76 -14.07
C HIS A 13 -19.65 -75.25 -13.79
N HIS A 14 -19.61 -74.42 -14.83
CA HIS A 14 -19.58 -72.97 -14.67
C HIS A 14 -20.87 -72.40 -14.06
N THR A 15 -22.02 -73.00 -14.32
CA THR A 15 -23.29 -72.58 -13.69
C THR A 15 -23.29 -72.94 -12.20
N GLY A 16 -22.79 -74.14 -11.85
CA GLY A 16 -22.58 -74.56 -10.45
C GLY A 16 -21.62 -73.62 -9.71
N GLU A 17 -20.46 -73.33 -10.30
CA GLU A 17 -19.49 -72.35 -9.79
C GLU A 17 -20.12 -70.96 -9.63
N ALA A 18 -20.89 -70.49 -10.62
CA ALA A 18 -21.57 -69.21 -10.57
C ALA A 18 -22.61 -69.14 -9.44
N THR A 19 -23.40 -70.20 -9.21
CA THR A 19 -24.33 -70.26 -8.07
C THR A 19 -23.62 -70.29 -6.72
N GLN A 20 -22.50 -71.00 -6.60
CA GLN A 20 -21.71 -71.03 -5.37
C GLN A 20 -21.08 -69.67 -5.08
N LEU A 21 -20.52 -69.01 -6.10
CA LEU A 21 -20.01 -67.65 -6.00
C LEU A 21 -21.12 -66.65 -5.65
N ALA A 22 -22.31 -66.77 -6.25
CA ALA A 22 -23.44 -65.90 -5.93
C ALA A 22 -23.89 -66.04 -4.47
N SER A 23 -24.00 -67.27 -3.95
CA SER A 23 -24.32 -67.52 -2.53
C SER A 23 -23.25 -66.94 -1.60
N ALA A 24 -21.97 -67.12 -1.94
CA ALA A 24 -20.86 -66.57 -1.16
C ALA A 24 -20.83 -65.03 -1.16
N ILE A 25 -21.16 -64.40 -2.30
CA ILE A 25 -21.28 -62.93 -2.40
C ILE A 25 -22.47 -62.43 -1.59
N GLU A 26 -23.59 -63.15 -1.55
CA GLU A 26 -24.77 -62.79 -0.77
C GLU A 26 -24.48 -62.86 0.73
N GLU A 27 -23.85 -63.94 1.20
CA GLU A 27 -23.38 -64.07 2.59
C GLU A 27 -22.41 -62.95 2.97
N LEU A 28 -21.40 -62.67 2.13
CA LEU A 28 -20.46 -61.57 2.34
C LEU A 28 -21.17 -60.21 2.37
N THR A 29 -22.20 -60.02 1.55
CA THR A 29 -22.99 -58.78 1.52
C THR A 29 -23.78 -58.59 2.81
N VAL A 30 -24.40 -59.65 3.34
CA VAL A 30 -25.10 -59.59 4.64
C VAL A 30 -24.13 -59.27 5.76
N SER A 31 -22.99 -59.96 5.84
CA SER A 31 -21.95 -59.68 6.85
C SER A 31 -21.40 -58.25 6.75
N LEU A 32 -21.20 -57.74 5.54
CA LEU A 32 -20.69 -56.39 5.31
C LEU A 32 -21.70 -55.32 5.72
N THR A 33 -23.00 -55.51 5.42
CA THR A 33 -24.06 -54.58 5.87
C THR A 33 -24.22 -54.58 7.39
N ALA A 34 -24.15 -55.75 8.04
CA ALA A 34 -24.15 -55.84 9.49
C ALA A 34 -22.93 -55.15 10.12
N GLY A 35 -21.74 -55.38 9.54
CA GLY A 35 -20.50 -54.75 9.99
C GLY A 35 -20.52 -53.23 9.85
N GLN A 36 -21.03 -52.71 8.73
CA GLN A 36 -21.22 -51.27 8.50
C GLN A 36 -22.24 -50.64 9.47
N ALA A 37 -23.33 -51.33 9.78
CA ALA A 37 -24.34 -50.83 10.74
C ALA A 37 -23.78 -50.72 12.17
N GLN A 38 -22.96 -51.70 12.60
CA GLN A 38 -22.26 -51.64 13.88
C GLN A 38 -21.25 -50.50 13.92
N LEU A 39 -20.49 -50.30 12.85
CA LEU A 39 -19.53 -49.22 12.73
C LEU A 39 -20.20 -47.84 12.78
N GLN A 40 -21.34 -47.68 12.10
CA GLN A 40 -22.14 -46.46 12.16
C GLN A 40 -22.68 -46.21 13.58
N THR A 41 -23.10 -47.25 14.30
CA THR A 41 -23.56 -47.13 15.69
C THR A 41 -22.44 -46.62 16.61
N ILE A 42 -21.25 -47.19 16.49
CA ILE A 42 -20.06 -46.77 17.26
C ILE A 42 -19.67 -45.32 16.93
N GLN A 43 -19.73 -44.93 15.66
CA GLN A 43 -19.44 -43.56 15.21
C GLN A 43 -20.44 -42.54 15.78
N VAL A 44 -21.73 -42.88 15.83
CA VAL A 44 -22.78 -42.02 16.42
C VAL A 44 -22.56 -41.87 17.93
N GLU A 45 -22.23 -42.95 18.64
CA GLU A 45 -21.93 -42.89 20.08
C GLU A 45 -20.69 -42.03 20.35
N LEU A 46 -19.61 -42.20 19.58
CA LEU A 46 -18.40 -41.37 19.68
C LEU A 46 -18.69 -39.88 19.39
N ALA A 47 -19.50 -39.58 18.38
CA ALA A 47 -19.89 -38.21 18.05
C ALA A 47 -20.69 -37.55 19.19
N SER A 48 -21.60 -38.30 19.82
CA SER A 48 -22.38 -37.80 20.96
C SER A 48 -21.51 -37.50 22.19
N LEU A 49 -20.50 -38.33 22.46
CA LEU A 49 -19.55 -38.13 23.56
C LEU A 49 -18.58 -36.96 23.28
N ALA A 50 -18.28 -36.68 22.01
CA ALA A 50 -17.46 -35.54 21.60
C ALA A 50 -18.20 -34.19 21.68
N GLN A 51 -19.53 -34.20 21.63
CA GLN A 51 -20.38 -32.99 21.62
C GLN A 51 -20.79 -32.51 23.02
N ALA A 52 -20.49 -33.28 24.08
CA ALA A 52 -20.71 -32.86 25.46
C ALA A 52 -19.90 -31.60 25.79
N SER A 53 -20.50 -30.68 26.57
CA SER A 53 -19.96 -29.37 26.96
C SER A 53 -18.45 -29.36 27.15
N SER A 54 -17.76 -28.31 26.70
CA SER A 54 -16.29 -28.28 26.79
C SER A 54 -15.86 -28.47 28.25
N ARG A 55 -15.26 -29.62 28.54
CA ARG A 55 -14.73 -30.01 29.85
C ARG A 55 -14.03 -28.86 30.56
N GLN A 56 -13.28 -28.09 29.76
CA GLN A 56 -12.53 -26.94 30.20
C GLN A 56 -13.40 -25.81 30.75
N GLN A 57 -14.58 -25.52 30.19
CA GLN A 57 -15.49 -24.49 30.70
C GLN A 57 -16.14 -24.88 32.02
N VAL A 58 -16.68 -26.10 32.13
CA VAL A 58 -17.37 -26.55 33.35
C VAL A 58 -16.38 -26.71 34.50
N PHE A 59 -15.21 -27.29 34.22
CA PHE A 59 -14.13 -27.40 35.21
C PHE A 59 -13.61 -26.03 35.63
N ALA A 60 -13.39 -25.10 34.69
CA ALA A 60 -12.96 -23.75 35.00
C ALA A 60 -13.98 -23.01 35.87
N GLN A 61 -15.28 -23.18 35.62
CA GLN A 61 -16.34 -22.55 36.42
C GLN A 61 -16.38 -23.10 37.85
N LEU A 62 -16.29 -24.43 38.03
CA LEU A 62 -16.23 -25.04 39.36
C LEU A 62 -14.93 -24.67 40.09
N GLN A 63 -13.81 -24.61 39.38
CA GLN A 63 -12.52 -24.20 39.94
C GLN A 63 -12.54 -22.72 40.33
N GLN A 64 -13.16 -21.86 39.53
CA GLN A 64 -13.35 -20.45 39.86
C GLN A 64 -14.20 -20.29 41.14
N GLN A 65 -15.35 -20.98 41.22
CA GLN A 65 -16.18 -20.97 42.42
C GLN A 65 -15.41 -21.45 43.66
N TYR A 66 -14.62 -22.52 43.52
CA TYR A 66 -13.76 -23.01 44.60
C TYR A 66 -12.74 -21.95 45.04
N GLN A 67 -12.07 -21.27 44.10
CA GLN A 67 -11.10 -20.22 44.41
C GLN A 67 -11.74 -18.98 45.04
N GLU A 68 -12.94 -18.58 44.59
CA GLU A 68 -13.69 -17.47 45.18
C GLU A 68 -14.05 -17.76 46.65
N ILE A 69 -14.51 -18.98 46.95
CA ILE A 69 -14.84 -19.37 48.32
C ILE A 69 -13.57 -19.49 49.19
N VAL A 70 -12.47 -20.03 48.66
CA VAL A 70 -11.18 -20.10 49.37
C VAL A 70 -10.59 -18.72 49.64
N THR A 71 -10.67 -17.79 48.69
CA THR A 71 -10.21 -16.40 48.90
C THR A 71 -11.05 -15.70 49.97
N LYS A 72 -12.37 -15.94 49.99
CA LYS A 72 -13.26 -15.49 51.06
C LYS A 72 -12.87 -16.08 52.42
N LYS A 73 -12.61 -17.40 52.51
CA LYS A 73 -12.09 -18.06 53.72
C LYS A 73 -10.79 -17.42 54.21
N ASN A 74 -9.81 -17.26 53.32
CA ASN A 74 -8.52 -16.67 53.66
C ASN A 74 -8.64 -15.20 54.08
N GLY A 75 -9.68 -14.49 53.62
CA GLY A 75 -10.04 -13.17 54.13
C GLY A 75 -10.50 -13.22 55.58
N LEU A 76 -11.49 -14.07 55.88
CA LEU A 76 -12.00 -14.25 57.25
C LEU A 76 -10.93 -14.78 58.22
N GLU A 77 -10.06 -15.69 57.79
CA GLU A 77 -8.96 -16.20 58.61
C GLU A 77 -7.91 -15.12 58.92
N ARG A 78 -7.63 -14.23 57.96
CA ARG A 78 -6.77 -13.06 58.20
C ARG A 78 -7.42 -12.11 59.21
N GLU A 79 -8.69 -11.82 59.07
CA GLU A 79 -9.45 -10.99 60.02
C GLU A 79 -9.46 -11.63 61.42
N ARG A 80 -9.69 -12.94 61.52
CA ARG A 80 -9.62 -13.71 62.77
C ARG A 80 -8.23 -13.68 63.40
N ALA A 81 -7.17 -13.85 62.62
CA ALA A 81 -5.79 -13.79 63.10
C ALA A 81 -5.43 -12.40 63.63
N VAL A 82 -5.90 -11.35 62.94
CA VAL A 82 -5.78 -9.96 63.42
C VAL A 82 -6.53 -9.80 64.74
N LEU A 83 -7.79 -10.20 64.86
CA LEU A 83 -8.55 -10.09 66.12
C LEU A 83 -7.92 -10.92 67.27
N GLN A 84 -7.37 -12.10 66.97
CA GLN A 84 -6.67 -12.93 67.95
C GLN A 84 -5.35 -12.29 68.39
N GLY A 85 -4.59 -11.70 67.46
CA GLY A 85 -3.39 -10.93 67.77
C GLY A 85 -3.70 -9.70 68.63
N LYS A 86 -4.81 -9.01 68.36
CA LYS A 86 -5.32 -7.92 69.20
C LYS A 86 -5.62 -8.41 70.62
N LEU A 87 -6.42 -9.47 70.78
CA LEU A 87 -6.77 -10.03 72.09
C LEU A 87 -5.52 -10.39 72.91
N GLN A 88 -4.52 -11.01 72.28
CA GLN A 88 -3.28 -11.43 72.95
C GLN A 88 -2.33 -10.27 73.27
N THR A 89 -2.33 -9.22 72.46
CA THR A 89 -1.54 -8.00 72.68
C THR A 89 -2.14 -7.17 73.83
N GLU A 90 -3.47 -7.09 73.92
CA GLU A 90 -4.20 -6.42 75.01
C GLU A 90 -3.95 -7.10 76.37
N TYR A 91 -3.89 -8.45 76.42
CA TYR A 91 -3.52 -9.17 77.65
C TYR A 91 -2.05 -8.97 78.07
N ALA A 92 -1.16 -8.60 77.14
CA ALA A 92 0.28 -8.54 77.37
C ALA A 92 0.82 -7.14 77.76
N LYS A 93 0.05 -6.05 77.59
CA LYS A 93 0.61 -4.68 77.59
C LYS A 93 -0.05 -3.72 78.59
N SER A 94 0.15 -3.97 79.89
CA SER A 94 -0.01 -2.96 80.96
C SER A 94 1.19 -1.97 81.03
N GLY A 95 1.85 -1.61 79.92
CA GLY A 95 3.13 -0.87 79.94
C GLY A 95 3.31 0.21 78.87
N ASN A 96 3.37 1.48 79.31
CA ASN A 96 3.43 2.74 78.52
C ASN A 96 4.64 2.97 77.58
N HIS A 97 5.60 2.06 77.41
CA HIS A 97 6.83 2.33 76.61
C HIS A 97 6.65 2.18 75.08
N GLN A 98 5.55 1.59 74.60
CA GLN A 98 5.36 1.28 73.17
C GLN A 98 4.74 2.45 72.37
N VAL A 99 4.04 3.38 73.03
CA VAL A 99 3.29 4.47 72.41
C VAL A 99 4.19 5.52 71.76
N GLY A 100 5.23 6.01 72.47
CA GLY A 100 6.10 7.06 71.94
C GLY A 100 6.93 6.64 70.71
N TRP A 101 7.26 5.35 70.59
CA TRP A 101 7.89 4.81 69.38
C TRP A 101 6.91 4.78 68.20
N LEU A 102 5.67 4.34 68.44
CA LEU A 102 4.61 4.33 67.42
C LEU A 102 4.27 5.74 66.93
N GLU A 103 4.12 6.71 67.83
CA GLU A 103 3.88 8.13 67.48
C GLU A 103 4.99 8.69 66.59
N SER A 104 6.25 8.40 66.94
CA SER A 104 7.41 8.86 66.16
C SER A 104 7.44 8.21 64.76
N LYS A 105 7.12 6.93 64.66
CA LYS A 105 7.09 6.19 63.39
C LYS A 105 5.94 6.63 62.50
N VAL A 106 4.74 6.86 63.04
CA VAL A 106 3.58 7.43 62.32
C VAL A 106 3.93 8.81 61.77
N THR A 107 4.48 9.70 62.61
CA THR A 107 4.88 11.05 62.17
C THR A 107 5.91 11.02 61.04
N SER A 108 6.88 10.10 61.13
CA SER A 108 7.90 9.91 60.08
C SER A 108 7.28 9.45 58.75
N LEU A 109 6.40 8.44 58.80
CA LEU A 109 5.73 7.92 57.61
C LEU A 109 4.74 8.92 57.01
N GLN A 110 4.05 9.73 57.82
CA GLN A 110 3.20 10.83 57.33
C GLN A 110 4.05 11.88 56.58
N GLY A 111 5.27 12.16 57.07
CA GLY A 111 6.23 13.01 56.38
C GLY A 111 6.66 12.42 55.02
N GLU A 112 6.98 11.12 54.96
CA GLU A 112 7.33 10.44 53.72
C GLU A 112 6.14 10.39 52.74
N GLN A 113 4.93 10.13 53.22
CA GLN A 113 3.69 10.16 52.44
C GLN A 113 3.46 11.53 51.79
N ALA A 114 3.64 12.62 52.56
CA ALA A 114 3.48 13.98 52.05
C ALA A 114 4.53 14.32 50.98
N GLN A 115 5.79 13.89 51.16
CA GLN A 115 6.83 14.05 50.15
C GLN A 115 6.53 13.27 48.87
N LEU A 116 6.05 12.03 49.00
CA LEU A 116 5.61 11.24 47.85
C LEU A 116 4.43 11.88 47.13
N ALA A 117 3.44 12.40 47.87
CA ALA A 117 2.30 13.08 47.28
C ALA A 117 2.72 14.29 46.43
N HIS A 118 3.65 15.10 46.94
CA HIS A 118 4.19 16.24 46.18
C HIS A 118 4.99 15.78 44.94
N THR A 119 5.79 14.71 45.07
CA THR A 119 6.53 14.13 43.95
C THR A 119 5.60 13.59 42.86
N ILE A 120 4.49 12.96 43.25
CA ILE A 120 3.45 12.47 42.34
C ILE A 120 2.83 13.64 41.57
N GLU A 121 2.46 14.72 42.26
CA GLU A 121 1.91 15.94 41.64
C GLU A 121 2.88 16.56 40.63
N ASP A 122 4.18 16.66 40.96
CA ASP A 122 5.22 17.14 40.04
C ASP A 122 5.38 16.25 38.78
N ILE A 123 5.25 14.94 38.94
CA ILE A 123 5.30 14.00 37.81
C ILE A 123 4.04 14.10 36.96
N GLU A 124 2.86 14.22 37.57
CA GLU A 124 1.60 14.40 36.86
C GLU A 124 1.59 15.69 36.04
N THR A 125 2.06 16.81 36.61
CA THR A 125 2.22 18.07 35.86
C THR A 125 3.20 17.89 34.69
N SER A 126 4.33 17.21 34.89
CA SER A 126 5.28 16.90 33.82
C SER A 126 4.66 16.04 32.71
N ILE A 127 3.86 15.02 33.06
CA ILE A 127 3.12 14.18 32.11
C ILE A 127 2.15 15.01 31.28
N THR A 128 1.40 15.93 31.91
CA THR A 128 0.47 16.79 31.15
C THR A 128 1.21 17.71 30.17
N ALA A 129 2.37 18.24 30.56
CA ALA A 129 3.23 19.02 29.69
C ALA A 129 3.75 18.19 28.50
N TYR A 130 4.26 16.98 28.75
CA TYR A 130 4.71 16.09 27.68
C TYR A 130 3.59 15.65 26.74
N LYS A 131 2.38 15.39 27.25
CA LYS A 131 1.21 15.08 26.40
C LYS A 131 0.86 16.23 25.47
N LYS A 132 0.88 17.47 25.98
CA LYS A 132 0.68 18.67 25.17
C LYS A 132 1.78 18.85 24.11
N GLU A 133 3.04 18.68 24.50
CA GLU A 133 4.19 18.79 23.58
C GLU A 133 4.14 17.71 22.49
N THR A 134 3.79 16.48 22.85
CA THR A 134 3.61 15.36 21.90
C THR A 134 2.56 15.71 20.86
N HIS A 135 1.38 16.17 21.30
CA HIS A 135 0.30 16.55 20.39
C HIS A 135 0.68 17.70 19.45
N GLN A 136 1.39 18.71 19.96
CA GLN A 136 1.87 19.81 19.13
C GLN A 136 2.86 19.32 18.06
N LYS A 137 3.83 18.47 18.44
CA LYS A 137 4.81 17.91 17.49
C LYS A 137 4.16 16.99 16.45
N GLU A 138 3.13 16.25 16.81
CA GLU A 138 2.34 15.45 15.85
C GLU A 138 1.70 16.36 14.79
N GLN A 139 1.07 17.47 15.18
CA GLN A 139 0.51 18.44 14.24
C GLN A 139 1.58 19.04 13.32
N GLU A 140 2.72 19.44 13.87
CA GLU A 140 3.86 19.97 13.10
C GLU A 140 4.43 18.94 12.10
N ILE A 141 4.39 17.64 12.43
CA ILE A 141 4.80 16.56 11.53
C ILE A 141 3.78 16.35 10.42
N ASP A 142 2.48 16.41 10.72
CA ASP A 142 1.42 16.27 9.72
C ASP A 142 1.49 17.38 8.67
N GLU A 143 1.66 18.64 9.12
CA GLU A 143 1.86 19.80 8.24
C GLU A 143 3.11 19.66 7.36
N ALA A 144 4.24 19.23 7.96
CA ALA A 144 5.47 18.99 7.22
C ALA A 144 5.31 17.83 6.22
N THR A 145 4.59 16.77 6.59
CA THR A 145 4.31 15.62 5.72
C THR A 145 3.48 16.04 4.51
N PHE A 146 2.46 16.88 4.72
CA PHE A 146 1.64 17.42 3.64
C PHE A 146 2.48 18.26 2.67
N THR A 147 3.27 19.21 3.21
CA THR A 147 4.13 20.10 2.42
C THR A 147 5.15 19.32 1.60
N ARG A 148 5.82 18.33 2.22
CA ARG A 148 6.78 17.44 1.55
C ARG A 148 6.12 16.65 0.43
N THR A 149 4.95 16.08 0.67
CA THR A 149 4.24 15.25 -0.30
C THR A 149 3.79 16.09 -1.50
N SER A 150 3.29 17.30 -1.25
CA SER A 150 2.91 18.26 -2.29
C SER A 150 4.11 18.63 -3.17
N LEU A 151 5.23 19.06 -2.57
CA LEU A 151 6.44 19.45 -3.31
C LEU A 151 7.02 18.27 -4.10
N ARG A 152 7.05 17.07 -3.52
CA ARG A 152 7.48 15.85 -4.22
C ARG A 152 6.61 15.54 -5.44
N GLY A 153 5.29 15.74 -5.33
CA GLY A 153 4.36 15.63 -6.45
C GLY A 153 4.65 16.64 -7.56
N THR A 154 4.89 17.90 -7.19
CA THR A 154 5.28 18.96 -8.14
C THR A 154 6.57 18.64 -8.87
N VAL A 155 7.63 18.22 -8.15
CA VAL A 155 8.91 17.83 -8.75
C VAL A 155 8.72 16.68 -9.74
N ALA A 156 7.98 15.63 -9.36
CA ALA A 156 7.73 14.48 -10.24
C ALA A 156 6.95 14.88 -11.50
N ALA A 157 5.96 15.78 -11.39
CA ALA A 157 5.22 16.29 -12.53
C ALA A 157 6.12 17.12 -13.47
N GLN A 158 6.96 18.01 -12.91
CA GLN A 158 7.92 18.80 -13.67
C GLN A 158 8.96 17.92 -14.38
N GLU A 159 9.47 16.87 -13.71
CA GLU A 159 10.39 15.90 -14.33
C GLU A 159 9.75 15.14 -15.48
N SER A 160 8.51 14.70 -15.32
CA SER A 160 7.76 14.02 -16.39
C SER A 160 7.56 14.95 -17.60
N ALA A 161 7.19 16.21 -17.36
CA ALA A 161 7.04 17.20 -18.41
C ALA A 161 8.38 17.44 -19.14
N LEU A 162 9.47 17.64 -18.39
CA LEU A 162 10.81 17.82 -18.95
C LEU A 162 11.25 16.62 -19.80
N MET A 163 10.99 15.40 -19.31
CA MET A 163 11.28 14.18 -20.06
C MET A 163 10.51 14.11 -21.37
N GLN A 164 9.23 14.50 -21.38
CA GLN A 164 8.43 14.57 -22.59
C GLN A 164 9.01 15.57 -23.58
N MET A 165 9.32 16.80 -23.16
CA MET A 165 9.93 17.83 -24.03
C MET A 165 11.27 17.38 -24.61
N LYS A 166 12.14 16.76 -23.79
CA LYS A 166 13.41 16.20 -24.26
C LYS A 166 13.23 15.05 -25.25
N SER A 167 12.20 14.22 -25.07
CA SER A 167 11.89 13.12 -25.99
C SER A 167 11.39 13.63 -27.34
N GLU A 168 10.54 14.66 -27.33
CA GLU A 168 10.06 15.35 -28.54
C GLU A 168 11.22 16.02 -29.28
N GLN A 169 12.13 16.68 -28.55
CA GLN A 169 13.34 17.26 -29.09
C GLN A 169 14.29 16.20 -29.69
N SER A 170 14.42 15.04 -29.06
CA SER A 170 15.29 13.95 -29.51
C SER A 170 14.76 13.28 -30.79
N ALA A 171 13.44 13.05 -30.87
CA ALA A 171 12.79 12.57 -32.10
C ALA A 171 12.95 13.58 -33.25
N PHE A 172 13.00 14.87 -32.94
CA PHE A 172 13.21 15.96 -33.88
C PHE A 172 14.67 16.11 -34.36
N HIS A 173 15.66 15.75 -33.53
CA HIS A 173 17.08 15.80 -33.91
C HIS A 173 17.50 14.77 -34.97
N ILE A 174 16.69 13.72 -35.22
CA ILE A 174 16.99 12.68 -36.20
C ILE A 174 16.78 13.17 -37.66
N THR A 175 16.05 14.26 -37.90
CA THR A 175 15.63 14.69 -39.25
C THR A 175 16.48 15.81 -39.88
N GLY A 176 17.77 15.95 -39.53
CA GLY A 176 18.68 16.92 -40.17
C GLY A 176 18.65 18.36 -39.63
N PHE A 177 17.79 18.65 -38.64
CA PHE A 177 17.65 19.98 -38.03
C PHE A 177 18.92 20.47 -37.32
N ARG A 178 19.72 19.57 -36.72
CA ARG A 178 21.00 19.92 -36.08
C ARG A 178 21.99 20.53 -37.09
N ALA A 179 22.03 19.99 -38.30
CA ALA A 179 22.88 20.50 -39.37
C ALA A 179 22.38 21.89 -39.82
N VAL A 180 21.06 22.04 -39.98
CA VAL A 180 20.43 23.32 -40.29
C VAL A 180 20.76 24.38 -39.24
N GLN A 181 20.51 24.11 -37.95
CA GLN A 181 20.82 25.05 -36.86
C GLN A 181 22.29 25.45 -36.80
N ALA A 182 23.21 24.49 -37.03
CA ALA A 182 24.64 24.78 -37.02
C ALA A 182 25.01 25.78 -38.13
N VAL A 183 24.50 25.58 -39.36
CA VAL A 183 24.76 26.49 -40.48
C VAL A 183 24.10 27.85 -40.27
N LEU A 184 22.85 27.88 -39.78
CA LEU A 184 22.17 29.15 -39.50
C LEU A 184 22.87 29.94 -38.37
N GLY A 185 23.36 29.26 -37.34
CA GLY A 185 24.18 29.87 -36.28
C GLY A 185 25.54 30.37 -36.78
N ALA A 186 26.06 29.78 -37.86
CA ALA A 186 27.32 30.14 -38.49
C ALA A 186 27.18 31.15 -39.64
N ARG A 187 26.03 31.82 -39.83
CA ARG A 187 25.82 32.82 -40.91
C ARG A 187 26.90 33.91 -40.98
N ARG A 188 27.53 34.25 -39.85
CA ARG A 188 28.66 35.21 -39.83
C ARG A 188 29.95 34.64 -40.42
N GLN A 189 30.15 33.32 -40.32
CA GLN A 189 31.31 32.58 -40.85
C GLN A 189 31.06 32.08 -42.28
N LEU A 190 29.79 31.94 -42.67
CA LEU A 190 29.33 31.50 -43.99
C LEU A 190 28.52 32.65 -44.65
N PRO A 191 29.18 33.73 -45.11
CA PRO A 191 28.48 34.81 -45.81
C PRO A 191 27.84 34.26 -47.10
N GLY A 192 26.60 34.68 -47.35
CA GLY A 192 25.79 34.22 -48.49
C GLY A 192 24.78 33.12 -48.17
N VAL A 193 24.60 32.76 -46.90
CA VAL A 193 23.45 31.97 -46.42
C VAL A 193 22.25 32.89 -46.16
N HIS A 194 21.16 32.70 -46.90
CA HIS A 194 19.94 33.52 -46.79
C HIS A 194 19.02 33.04 -45.66
N GLY A 195 18.94 31.72 -45.46
CA GLY A 195 18.07 31.10 -44.48
C GLY A 195 17.57 29.74 -44.95
N VAL A 196 16.57 29.17 -44.27
CA VAL A 196 15.87 27.98 -44.77
C VAL A 196 14.61 28.37 -45.53
N VAL A 197 14.12 27.49 -46.40
CA VAL A 197 12.89 27.71 -47.19
C VAL A 197 11.72 28.19 -46.32
N ALA A 198 11.54 27.62 -45.12
CA ALA A 198 10.47 28.00 -44.21
C ALA A 198 10.59 29.43 -43.63
N GLU A 199 11.78 30.02 -43.59
CA GLU A 199 11.99 31.42 -43.14
C GLU A 199 11.81 32.42 -44.28
N LEU A 200 11.87 31.97 -45.53
CA LEU A 200 11.89 32.83 -46.73
C LEU A 200 10.52 32.97 -47.41
N GLY A 201 9.47 32.35 -46.84
CA GLY A 201 8.12 32.41 -47.36
C GLY A 201 7.10 32.60 -46.24
N ASP A 202 6.09 33.42 -46.50
CA ASP A 202 4.96 33.68 -45.61
C ASP A 202 3.67 33.07 -46.20
N VAL A 203 2.85 32.49 -45.34
CA VAL A 203 1.68 31.70 -45.73
C VAL A 203 0.50 32.04 -44.84
N GLY A 204 -0.65 32.35 -45.46
CA GLY A 204 -1.89 32.56 -44.73
C GLY A 204 -2.32 31.33 -43.94
N SER A 205 -2.81 31.52 -42.71
CA SER A 205 -3.11 30.44 -41.74
C SER A 205 -3.93 29.28 -42.29
N ALA A 206 -4.86 29.55 -43.22
CA ALA A 206 -5.71 28.56 -43.87
C ALA A 206 -4.93 27.52 -44.72
N HIS A 207 -3.74 27.86 -45.21
CA HIS A 207 -2.97 27.02 -46.14
C HIS A 207 -1.69 26.44 -45.53
N VAL A 208 -1.32 26.83 -44.31
CA VAL A 208 -0.04 26.45 -43.67
C VAL A 208 0.15 24.94 -43.67
N LEU A 209 -0.85 24.17 -43.21
CA LEU A 209 -0.76 22.71 -43.14
C LEU A 209 -0.54 22.08 -44.53
N ALA A 210 -1.31 22.50 -45.53
CA ALA A 210 -1.21 22.00 -46.89
C ALA A 210 0.17 22.29 -47.49
N LEU A 211 0.68 23.52 -47.32
CA LEU A 211 1.95 23.95 -47.88
C LEU A 211 3.15 23.34 -47.12
N ASP A 212 3.06 23.18 -45.80
CA ASP A 212 4.07 22.46 -45.03
C ASP A 212 4.20 21.02 -45.49
N VAL A 213 3.08 20.34 -45.72
CA VAL A 213 3.07 18.95 -46.19
C VAL A 213 3.56 18.85 -47.62
N ALA A 214 3.15 19.78 -48.49
CA ALA A 214 3.58 19.82 -49.88
C ALA A 214 5.08 20.06 -50.01
N ALA A 215 5.66 20.95 -49.20
CA ALA A 215 7.10 21.21 -49.16
C ALA A 215 7.85 20.06 -48.46
N GLY A 216 7.27 19.47 -47.41
CA GLY A 216 7.82 18.36 -46.65
C GLY A 216 9.23 18.68 -46.12
N GLY A 217 10.16 17.73 -46.26
CA GLY A 217 11.56 17.92 -45.83
C GLY A 217 12.29 19.07 -46.52
N ARG A 218 11.76 19.61 -47.63
CA ARG A 218 12.37 20.73 -48.35
C ARG A 218 12.28 22.04 -47.56
N LEU A 219 11.35 22.16 -46.62
CA LEU A 219 11.25 23.31 -45.70
C LEU A 219 12.57 23.60 -44.98
N ALA A 220 13.32 22.55 -44.66
CA ALA A 220 14.60 22.61 -43.96
C ALA A 220 15.81 22.86 -44.89
N SER A 221 15.59 23.01 -46.19
CA SER A 221 16.69 23.23 -47.15
C SER A 221 17.23 24.64 -47.01
N ILE A 222 18.55 24.78 -47.00
CA ILE A 222 19.26 26.04 -46.77
C ILE A 222 19.49 26.73 -48.11
N VAL A 223 18.98 27.95 -48.26
CA VAL A 223 19.16 28.77 -49.46
C VAL A 223 20.45 29.57 -49.36
N VAL A 224 21.27 29.51 -50.41
CA VAL A 224 22.58 30.18 -50.47
C VAL A 224 22.80 30.88 -51.81
N ASP A 225 23.70 31.85 -51.88
CA ASP A 225 24.01 32.58 -53.12
C ASP A 225 24.55 31.64 -54.23
N THR A 226 25.59 30.86 -53.90
CA THR A 226 26.40 30.13 -54.90
C THR A 226 26.72 28.70 -54.50
N GLU A 227 27.18 27.90 -55.47
CA GLU A 227 27.71 26.55 -55.23
C GLU A 227 28.92 26.57 -54.27
N ASP A 228 29.71 27.65 -54.28
CA ASP A 228 30.86 27.82 -53.38
C ASP A 228 30.42 27.97 -51.92
N THR A 229 29.42 28.80 -51.65
CA THR A 229 28.84 28.94 -50.30
C THR A 229 28.24 27.61 -49.82
N ALA A 230 27.60 26.85 -50.71
CA ALA A 230 27.11 25.51 -50.37
C ALA A 230 28.26 24.55 -50.01
N ARG A 231 29.35 24.56 -50.79
CA ARG A 231 30.55 23.75 -50.53
C ARG A 231 31.18 24.10 -49.18
N GLU A 232 31.28 25.37 -48.84
CA GLU A 232 31.78 25.84 -47.55
C GLU A 232 30.87 25.39 -46.39
N GLY A 233 29.55 25.52 -46.54
CA GLY A 233 28.59 25.02 -45.56
C GLY A 233 28.67 23.50 -45.35
N ILE A 234 28.88 22.73 -46.42
CA ILE A 234 29.09 21.27 -46.32
C ILE A 234 30.39 20.94 -45.58
N ALA A 235 31.48 21.66 -45.87
CA ALA A 235 32.75 21.48 -45.17
C ALA A 235 32.61 21.77 -43.67
N TYR A 236 31.97 22.90 -43.33
CA TYR A 236 31.64 23.28 -41.94
C TYR A 236 30.87 22.18 -41.21
N LEU A 237 29.82 21.63 -41.83
CA LEU A 237 29.05 20.53 -41.24
C LEU A 237 29.86 19.26 -41.02
N ARG A 238 30.75 18.93 -41.97
CA ARG A 238 31.61 17.74 -41.90
C ARG A 238 32.65 17.84 -40.81
N GLU A 239 33.32 18.99 -40.69
CA GLU A 239 34.34 19.27 -39.68
C GLU A 239 33.75 19.22 -38.27
N GLY A 240 32.58 19.86 -38.06
CA GLY A 240 31.88 19.86 -36.78
C GLY A 240 31.03 18.61 -36.50
N LYS A 241 30.97 17.65 -37.43
CA LYS A 241 30.11 16.45 -37.37
C LYS A 241 28.66 16.79 -37.02
N PHE A 242 28.15 17.88 -37.61
CA PHE A 242 26.83 18.44 -37.28
C PHE A 242 25.67 17.76 -38.01
N GLY A 243 25.97 16.85 -38.95
CA GLY A 243 24.98 16.05 -39.68
C GLY A 243 24.95 16.41 -41.17
N VAL A 244 23.82 16.12 -41.81
CA VAL A 244 23.60 16.34 -43.25
C VAL A 244 22.49 17.36 -43.44
N ALA A 245 22.67 18.29 -44.38
CA ALA A 245 21.66 19.27 -44.79
C ALA A 245 21.62 19.39 -46.33
N THR A 246 20.50 19.87 -46.86
CA THR A 246 20.32 20.19 -48.28
C THR A 246 20.55 21.67 -48.50
N PHE A 247 21.40 22.03 -49.47
CA PHE A 247 21.68 23.40 -49.85
C PHE A 247 21.10 23.70 -51.24
N LEU A 248 20.52 24.89 -51.41
CA LEU A 248 19.86 25.35 -52.63
C LEU A 248 20.55 26.64 -53.13
N PRO A 249 21.53 26.54 -54.04
CA PRO A 249 22.19 27.71 -54.62
C PRO A 249 21.27 28.49 -55.58
N LEU A 250 21.07 29.78 -55.34
CA LEU A 250 20.25 30.67 -56.17
C LEU A 250 20.73 30.70 -57.63
N THR A 251 22.04 30.64 -57.84
CA THR A 251 22.67 30.65 -59.17
C THR A 251 22.36 29.41 -60.04
N LYS A 252 21.82 28.33 -59.47
CA LYS A 252 21.73 27.02 -60.16
C LYS A 252 20.37 26.35 -60.10
N ILE A 253 19.58 26.62 -59.07
CA ILE A 253 18.23 26.07 -58.98
C ILE A 253 17.41 26.59 -60.16
N ARG A 254 16.76 25.65 -60.87
CA ARG A 254 15.91 25.95 -62.03
C ARG A 254 14.45 25.88 -61.62
N SER A 255 13.63 26.76 -62.20
CA SER A 255 12.17 26.64 -62.11
C SER A 255 11.68 25.31 -62.66
N THR A 256 10.71 24.73 -61.98
CA THR A 256 10.01 23.53 -62.45
C THR A 256 9.01 23.95 -63.52
N HIS A 257 9.08 23.33 -64.71
CA HIS A 257 8.07 23.52 -65.75
C HIS A 257 6.71 23.02 -65.26
N THR A 258 5.66 23.81 -65.50
CA THR A 258 4.28 23.44 -65.17
C THR A 258 3.66 22.77 -66.39
N PRO A 259 3.31 21.47 -66.32
CA PRO A 259 2.71 20.78 -67.45
C PRO A 259 1.36 21.40 -67.86
N ASP A 260 1.04 21.39 -69.15
CA ASP A 260 -0.24 21.91 -69.68
C ASP A 260 -1.47 21.33 -68.97
N VAL A 261 -1.40 20.04 -68.59
CA VAL A 261 -2.45 19.33 -67.84
C VAL A 261 -2.80 20.03 -66.52
N VAL A 262 -1.84 20.71 -65.88
CA VAL A 262 -2.09 21.48 -64.65
C VAL A 262 -2.93 22.71 -64.97
N HIS A 263 -2.66 23.41 -66.07
CA HIS A 263 -3.43 24.57 -66.49
C HIS A 263 -4.91 24.23 -66.77
N ASP A 264 -5.18 23.02 -67.31
CA ASP A 264 -6.55 22.53 -67.55
C ASP A 264 -7.32 22.13 -66.26
N ILE A 265 -6.58 21.95 -65.16
CA ILE A 265 -7.13 21.59 -63.84
C ILE A 265 -7.37 22.84 -62.99
N LEU A 266 -6.54 23.87 -63.17
CA LEU A 266 -6.73 25.16 -62.50
C LEU A 266 -8.10 25.76 -62.88
N GLY A 267 -8.89 26.15 -61.87
CA GLY A 267 -10.25 26.68 -62.05
C GLY A 267 -11.38 25.65 -62.00
N ARG A 268 -11.08 24.35 -61.82
CA ARG A 268 -12.11 23.34 -61.52
C ARG A 268 -12.64 23.49 -60.08
N ASN A 269 -13.87 23.04 -59.86
CA ASN A 269 -14.48 23.06 -58.52
C ASN A 269 -13.63 22.27 -57.51
N GLY A 270 -13.41 22.83 -56.32
CA GLY A 270 -12.55 22.28 -55.26
C GLY A 270 -11.05 22.49 -55.43
N VAL A 271 -10.59 23.06 -56.56
CA VAL A 271 -9.17 23.40 -56.78
C VAL A 271 -8.89 24.80 -56.27
N ILE A 272 -8.01 24.91 -55.26
CA ILE A 272 -7.69 26.19 -54.61
C ILE A 272 -6.66 26.97 -55.43
N GLY A 273 -5.62 26.29 -55.91
CA GLY A 273 -4.59 26.92 -56.74
C GLY A 273 -3.27 26.17 -56.74
N LEU A 274 -2.27 26.78 -57.37
CA LEU A 274 -0.92 26.23 -57.37
C LEU A 274 -0.22 26.55 -56.04
N ALA A 275 0.41 25.56 -55.41
CA ALA A 275 0.99 25.71 -54.08
C ALA A 275 2.00 26.88 -53.98
N ARG A 276 2.82 27.11 -55.02
CA ARG A 276 3.78 28.23 -55.04
C ARG A 276 3.12 29.62 -55.11
N GLU A 277 1.89 29.72 -55.60
CA GLU A 277 1.15 30.99 -55.71
C GLU A 277 0.44 31.35 -54.38
N LEU A 278 0.36 30.39 -53.46
CA LEU A 278 -0.23 30.56 -52.12
C LEU A 278 0.81 30.92 -51.04
N VAL A 279 2.08 31.12 -51.44
CA VAL A 279 3.18 31.56 -50.58
C VAL A 279 3.64 32.93 -51.03
N GLN A 280 3.80 33.86 -50.09
CA GLN A 280 4.40 35.16 -50.33
C GLN A 280 5.91 35.08 -50.06
N PHE A 281 6.74 35.50 -51.01
CA PHE A 281 8.20 35.47 -50.88
C PHE A 281 8.84 36.58 -51.71
N ASP A 282 10.10 36.90 -51.43
CA ASP A 282 10.87 37.85 -52.25
C ASP A 282 11.13 37.26 -53.65
N PRO A 283 10.89 38.01 -54.75
CA PRO A 283 11.11 37.56 -56.12
C PRO A 283 12.47 36.90 -56.40
N GLN A 284 13.52 37.27 -55.66
CA GLN A 284 14.83 36.61 -55.79
C GLN A 284 14.79 35.10 -55.48
N PHE A 285 13.79 34.64 -54.72
CA PHE A 285 13.57 33.24 -54.34
C PHE A 285 12.55 32.50 -55.22
N GLU A 286 12.08 33.09 -56.32
CA GLU A 286 11.07 32.48 -57.20
C GLU A 286 11.47 31.07 -57.66
N HIS A 287 12.73 30.89 -58.07
CA HIS A 287 13.26 29.59 -58.48
C HIS A 287 13.27 28.58 -57.34
N ILE A 288 13.51 29.01 -56.10
CA ILE A 288 13.49 28.15 -54.91
C ILE A 288 12.09 27.64 -54.66
N PHE A 289 11.09 28.52 -54.58
CA PHE A 289 9.70 28.13 -54.33
C PHE A 289 9.12 27.32 -55.48
N SER A 290 9.50 27.62 -56.72
CA SER A 290 9.17 26.82 -57.91
C SER A 290 9.78 25.42 -57.86
N PHE A 291 11.00 25.25 -57.32
CA PHE A 291 11.60 23.93 -57.10
C PHE A 291 10.93 23.17 -55.94
N VAL A 292 10.67 23.85 -54.82
CA VAL A 292 10.11 23.26 -53.60
C VAL A 292 8.72 22.70 -53.86
N PHE A 293 7.84 23.50 -54.47
CA PHE A 293 6.45 23.14 -54.70
C PHE A 293 6.23 22.53 -56.10
N GLY A 294 7.12 22.75 -57.06
CA GLY A 294 6.96 22.22 -58.41
C GLY A 294 5.63 22.65 -59.03
N SER A 295 4.90 21.67 -59.57
CA SER A 295 3.55 21.82 -60.10
C SER A 295 2.47 21.29 -59.13
N THR A 296 2.70 21.38 -57.82
CA THR A 296 1.76 20.87 -56.81
C THR A 296 0.53 21.75 -56.73
N ILE A 297 -0.65 21.13 -56.80
CA ILE A 297 -1.94 21.80 -56.68
C ILE A 297 -2.48 21.63 -55.26
N VAL A 298 -3.02 22.68 -54.68
CA VAL A 298 -3.78 22.60 -53.43
C VAL A 298 -5.26 22.41 -53.77
N VAL A 299 -5.89 21.43 -53.14
CA VAL A 299 -7.32 21.10 -53.30
C VAL A 299 -8.00 21.13 -51.94
N GLU A 300 -9.34 21.23 -51.94
CA GLU A 300 -10.11 21.29 -50.70
C GLU A 300 -10.00 19.97 -49.91
N ASP A 301 -10.29 18.84 -50.56
CA ASP A 301 -10.47 17.54 -49.90
C ASP A 301 -10.06 16.34 -50.77
N PHE A 302 -10.16 15.14 -50.19
CA PHE A 302 -9.82 13.87 -50.84
C PHE A 302 -10.70 13.60 -52.07
N ASP A 303 -12.00 13.91 -51.99
CA ASP A 303 -12.95 13.66 -53.07
C ASP A 303 -12.64 14.50 -54.31
N THR A 304 -12.22 15.75 -54.10
CA THR A 304 -11.71 16.62 -55.16
C THR A 304 -10.45 16.03 -55.81
N ALA A 305 -9.48 15.56 -55.02
CA ALA A 305 -8.28 14.91 -55.55
C ALA A 305 -8.62 13.66 -56.39
N LYS A 306 -9.59 12.86 -55.93
CA LYS A 306 -10.10 11.69 -56.66
C LYS A 306 -10.78 12.08 -57.98
N ALA A 307 -11.59 13.13 -57.98
CA ALA A 307 -12.28 13.61 -59.18
C ALA A 307 -11.30 14.13 -60.27
N ILE A 308 -10.22 14.79 -59.86
CA ILE A 308 -9.15 15.22 -60.77
C ILE A 308 -8.41 13.98 -61.33
N GLY A 309 -8.09 13.03 -60.46
CA GLY A 309 -7.46 11.76 -60.77
C GLY A 309 -6.10 11.63 -60.10
N ILE A 310 -6.03 10.77 -59.08
CA ILE A 310 -4.80 10.47 -58.34
C ILE A 310 -3.72 9.95 -59.29
N GLY A 311 -2.50 10.48 -59.17
CA GLY A 311 -1.36 10.14 -60.01
C GLY A 311 -1.23 10.97 -61.30
N LYS A 312 -2.25 11.75 -61.70
CA LYS A 312 -2.12 12.63 -62.87
C LYS A 312 -1.24 13.85 -62.60
N VAL A 313 -1.44 14.46 -61.44
CA VAL A 313 -0.70 15.64 -60.96
C VAL A 313 -0.46 15.48 -59.46
N ARG A 314 0.57 16.16 -58.93
CA ARG A 314 0.83 16.17 -57.49
C ARG A 314 -0.17 17.10 -56.80
N MET A 315 -0.86 16.62 -55.79
CA MET A 315 -1.91 17.37 -55.09
C MET A 315 -1.75 17.29 -53.57
N VAL A 316 -2.21 18.31 -52.85
CA VAL A 316 -2.32 18.29 -51.38
C VAL A 316 -3.67 18.86 -50.95
N THR A 317 -4.33 18.26 -49.95
CA THR A 317 -5.58 18.80 -49.39
C THR A 317 -5.29 19.85 -48.32
N LEU A 318 -6.30 20.66 -47.95
CA LEU A 318 -6.21 21.57 -46.80
C LEU A 318 -5.94 20.83 -45.47
N GLU A 319 -6.41 19.59 -45.35
CA GLU A 319 -6.15 18.71 -44.21
C GLU A 319 -4.76 18.02 -44.29
N GLY A 320 -4.04 18.23 -45.39
CA GLY A 320 -2.67 17.78 -45.59
C GLY A 320 -2.56 16.34 -46.11
N ASP A 321 -3.55 15.79 -46.78
CA ASP A 321 -3.39 14.54 -47.52
C ASP A 321 -2.63 14.81 -48.81
N LEU A 322 -1.52 14.10 -49.03
CA LEU A 322 -0.61 14.30 -50.15
C LEU A 322 -0.74 13.18 -51.17
N PHE A 323 -0.92 13.54 -52.43
CA PHE A 323 -1.05 12.65 -53.58
C PHE A 323 0.12 12.91 -54.53
N GLU A 324 0.99 11.93 -54.70
CA GLU A 324 2.13 12.02 -55.60
C GLU A 324 1.76 11.62 -57.04
N THR A 325 2.51 12.10 -58.03
CA THR A 325 2.34 11.69 -59.44
C THR A 325 2.64 10.21 -59.68
N SER A 326 3.34 9.54 -58.76
CA SER A 326 3.52 8.09 -58.78
C SER A 326 2.26 7.31 -58.38
N GLY A 327 1.20 7.99 -57.92
CA GLY A 327 0.00 7.37 -57.34
C GLY A 327 0.12 7.07 -55.85
N ALA A 328 1.26 7.35 -55.21
CA ALA A 328 1.41 7.21 -53.76
C ALA A 328 0.56 8.26 -53.02
N VAL A 329 -0.16 7.81 -51.98
CA VAL A 329 -1.01 8.67 -51.14
C VAL A 329 -0.50 8.63 -49.71
N LYS A 330 -0.38 9.79 -49.07
CA LYS A 330 0.05 9.94 -47.68
C LYS A 330 -0.95 10.80 -46.91
N GLY A 331 -1.61 10.24 -45.92
CA GLY A 331 -2.62 10.92 -45.10
C GLY A 331 -2.69 10.38 -43.67
N GLY A 332 -3.60 10.94 -42.86
CA GLY A 332 -3.86 10.50 -41.48
C GLY A 332 -3.92 11.65 -40.47
N HIS A 333 -4.24 11.33 -39.21
CA HIS A 333 -4.37 12.34 -38.15
C HIS A 333 -3.00 12.94 -37.81
N ARG A 334 -2.87 14.26 -37.97
CA ARG A 334 -1.68 15.00 -37.54
C ARG A 334 -2.07 15.98 -36.46
N HIS A 335 -1.43 15.87 -35.29
CA HIS A 335 -1.40 16.99 -34.38
C HIS A 335 -0.67 18.14 -35.07
N VAL A 336 -1.26 19.34 -35.04
CA VAL A 336 -0.62 20.59 -35.49
C VAL A 336 0.70 20.69 -34.73
N ARG A 337 1.80 20.38 -35.43
CA ARG A 337 3.11 20.25 -34.80
C ARG A 337 3.57 21.64 -34.40
N GLN A 338 3.48 21.99 -33.11
CA GLN A 338 4.10 23.21 -32.60
C GLN A 338 5.64 23.17 -32.68
N HIS A 339 6.23 21.99 -32.89
CA HIS A 339 7.67 21.76 -32.76
C HIS A 339 8.31 21.21 -34.06
N GLY A 340 8.19 21.96 -35.16
CA GLY A 340 8.84 21.64 -36.44
C GLY A 340 9.26 22.88 -37.25
N ILE A 341 10.15 22.70 -38.23
CA ILE A 341 10.33 23.69 -39.30
C ILE A 341 9.01 23.72 -40.09
N SER A 342 8.34 24.85 -40.01
CA SER A 342 7.05 25.15 -40.65
C SER A 342 7.08 26.62 -41.09
N PHE A 343 6.29 26.97 -42.09
CA PHE A 343 6.07 28.37 -42.46
C PHE A 343 5.49 29.21 -41.31
N SER A 344 4.91 28.60 -40.26
CA SER A 344 4.45 29.33 -39.06
C SER A 344 5.54 29.61 -38.02
N SER A 345 6.76 29.08 -38.18
CA SER A 345 7.76 28.98 -37.10
C SER A 345 8.79 30.10 -37.04
N GLY A 346 8.56 31.26 -37.69
CA GLY A 346 9.53 32.34 -37.93
C GLY A 346 10.35 32.87 -36.73
N GLU A 347 10.01 32.53 -35.48
CA GLU A 347 10.78 32.93 -34.28
C GLU A 347 10.93 31.83 -33.20
N GLY A 348 10.47 30.60 -33.47
CA GLY A 348 10.19 29.60 -32.41
C GLY A 348 11.36 28.75 -31.92
N SER A 349 12.42 28.55 -32.70
CA SER A 349 13.45 27.55 -32.38
C SER A 349 14.40 27.95 -31.23
N TYR A 350 14.54 29.23 -30.93
CA TYR A 350 15.49 29.71 -29.90
C TYR A 350 14.86 29.73 -28.49
N LYS A 351 13.54 29.89 -28.37
CA LYS A 351 12.84 29.92 -27.08
C LYS A 351 12.81 28.57 -26.36
N VAL A 352 12.87 27.45 -27.10
CA VAL A 352 12.74 26.10 -26.53
C VAL A 352 13.95 25.70 -25.67
N LYS A 353 15.18 26.09 -26.06
CA LYS A 353 16.37 25.81 -25.23
C LYS A 353 16.34 26.58 -23.92
N GLU A 354 16.00 27.86 -23.98
CA GLU A 354 15.87 28.73 -22.79
C GLU A 354 14.78 28.21 -21.84
N GLN A 355 13.64 27.76 -22.36
CA GLN A 355 12.57 27.17 -21.56
C GLN A 355 12.98 25.84 -20.89
N THR A 356 13.74 25.00 -21.59
CA THR A 356 14.20 23.71 -21.06
C THR A 356 15.25 23.91 -19.97
N GLU A 357 16.18 24.84 -20.17
CA GLU A 357 17.23 25.19 -19.19
C GLU A 357 16.63 25.83 -17.93
N GLU A 358 15.64 26.72 -18.08
CA GLU A 358 14.95 27.33 -16.94
C GLU A 358 14.20 26.28 -16.11
N GLN A 359 13.48 25.36 -16.75
CA GLN A 359 12.80 24.27 -16.05
C GLN A 359 13.76 23.29 -15.36
N GLU A 360 14.91 23.00 -15.96
CA GLU A 360 15.95 22.19 -15.31
C GLU A 360 16.46 22.85 -14.04
N LYS A 361 16.63 24.18 -14.06
CA LYS A 361 17.06 24.96 -12.92
C LYS A 361 15.99 24.96 -11.82
N GLU A 362 14.73 25.24 -12.16
CA GLU A 362 13.61 25.18 -11.20
C GLU A 362 13.47 23.80 -10.55
N ILE A 363 13.57 22.71 -11.33
CA ILE A 363 13.53 21.34 -10.80
C ILE A 363 14.67 21.11 -9.83
N THR A 364 15.87 21.61 -10.13
CA THR A 364 17.05 21.45 -9.27
C THR A 364 16.87 22.20 -7.95
N GLU A 365 16.37 23.44 -8.00
CA GLU A 365 16.05 24.24 -6.82
C GLU A 365 14.96 23.57 -5.95
N ASN A 366 13.88 23.10 -6.58
CA ASN A 366 12.80 22.38 -5.88
C ASN A 366 13.28 21.05 -5.27
N LYS A 367 14.21 20.34 -5.92
CA LYS A 367 14.83 19.13 -5.34
C LYS A 367 15.70 19.44 -4.12
N GLN A 368 16.46 20.53 -4.15
CA GLN A 368 17.24 20.97 -2.99
C GLN A 368 16.32 21.36 -1.84
N ALA A 369 15.25 22.10 -2.13
CA ALA A 369 14.22 22.43 -1.14
C ALA A 369 13.56 21.16 -0.57
N LEU A 370 13.20 20.20 -1.41
CA LEU A 370 12.64 18.92 -0.98
C LEU A 370 13.58 18.15 -0.06
N LEU A 371 14.87 18.08 -0.39
CA LEU A 371 15.87 17.42 0.44
C LEU A 371 16.00 18.08 1.81
N SER A 372 16.00 19.42 1.86
CA SER A 372 16.04 20.16 3.13
C SER A 372 14.80 19.89 3.99
N LEU A 373 13.62 19.81 3.36
CA LEU A 373 12.36 19.52 4.03
C LEU A 373 12.29 18.07 4.53
N GLU A 374 12.88 17.12 3.79
CA GLU A 374 13.02 15.73 4.22
C GLU A 374 13.90 15.60 5.46
N GLN A 375 15.02 16.33 5.52
CA GLN A 375 15.90 16.37 6.69
C GLN A 375 15.21 16.99 7.90
N GLU A 376 14.46 18.09 7.70
CA GLU A 376 13.70 18.73 8.77
C GLU A 376 12.58 17.81 9.29
N HIS A 377 11.86 17.13 8.39
CA HIS A 377 10.82 16.17 8.75
C HIS A 377 11.40 15.03 9.62
N GLU A 378 12.51 14.44 9.21
CA GLU A 378 13.18 13.38 9.98
C GLU A 378 13.61 13.88 11.37
N ALA A 379 14.17 15.10 11.45
CA ALA A 379 14.55 15.71 12.72
C ALA A 379 13.34 15.90 13.66
N ARG A 380 12.18 16.33 13.12
CA ARG A 380 10.93 16.45 13.89
C ARG A 380 10.44 15.08 14.38
N VAL A 381 10.49 14.04 13.55
CA VAL A 381 10.11 12.68 13.93
C VAL A 381 10.99 12.14 15.06
N ILE A 382 12.30 12.36 14.99
CA ILE A 382 13.24 12.01 16.06
C ILE A 382 12.90 12.77 17.35
N ALA A 383 12.61 14.07 17.25
CA ALA A 383 12.23 14.88 18.39
C ALA A 383 10.92 14.41 19.06
N LEU A 384 9.91 14.02 18.27
CA LEU A 384 8.67 13.43 18.79
C LEU A 384 8.95 12.12 19.52
N ARG A 385 9.77 11.24 18.94
CA ARG A 385 10.13 9.94 19.55
C ARG A 385 10.84 10.13 20.89
N ASN A 386 11.70 11.13 21.01
CA ASN A 386 12.37 11.46 22.27
C ASN A 386 11.37 11.95 23.32
N THR A 387 10.44 12.84 22.97
CA THR A 387 9.37 13.31 23.88
C THR A 387 8.47 12.15 24.31
N PHE A 388 8.09 11.26 23.39
CA PHE A 388 7.29 10.08 23.71
C PHE A 388 8.01 9.14 24.69
N THR A 389 9.32 8.94 24.51
CA THR A 389 10.13 8.13 25.43
C THR A 389 10.21 8.77 26.82
N ALA A 390 10.34 10.10 26.89
CA ALA A 390 10.32 10.84 28.15
C ALA A 390 8.96 10.73 28.86
N LEU A 391 7.85 10.84 28.11
CA LEU A 391 6.50 10.64 28.60
C LEU A 391 6.31 9.24 29.19
N GLN A 392 6.68 8.20 28.45
CA GLN A 392 6.57 6.82 28.92
C GLN A 392 7.39 6.58 30.20
N THR A 393 8.59 7.17 30.27
CA THR A 393 9.43 7.09 31.47
C THR A 393 8.77 7.79 32.67
N ALA A 394 8.13 8.94 32.45
CA ALA A 394 7.40 9.65 33.49
C ALA A 394 6.17 8.87 33.98
N GLU A 395 5.40 8.26 33.07
CA GLU A 395 4.25 7.40 33.41
C GLU A 395 4.67 6.15 34.20
N GLN A 396 5.80 5.53 33.84
CA GLN A 396 6.36 4.41 34.62
C GLN A 396 6.78 4.85 36.02
N LYS A 397 7.47 6.00 36.15
CA LYS A 397 7.82 6.57 37.45
C LYS A 397 6.58 6.85 38.30
N LEU A 398 5.55 7.44 37.70
CA LEU A 398 4.27 7.70 38.39
C LEU A 398 3.70 6.42 38.98
N GLY A 399 3.64 5.33 38.20
CA GLY A 399 3.16 4.03 38.68
C GLY A 399 3.93 3.53 39.91
N LEU A 400 5.26 3.60 39.88
CA LEU A 400 6.11 3.18 41.01
C LEU A 400 5.89 4.03 42.27
N TYR A 401 5.75 5.36 42.12
CA TYR A 401 5.52 6.24 43.26
C TYR A 401 4.10 6.10 43.82
N VAL A 402 3.10 5.86 42.98
CA VAL A 402 1.72 5.59 43.42
C VAL A 402 1.65 4.28 44.20
N GLU A 403 2.31 3.22 43.73
CA GLU A 403 2.41 1.94 44.44
C GLU A 403 3.12 2.12 45.79
N LYS A 404 4.28 2.79 45.81
CA LYS A 404 4.99 3.08 47.06
C LYS A 404 4.16 3.91 48.03
N LYS A 405 3.39 4.89 47.54
CA LYS A 405 2.48 5.68 48.38
C LYS A 405 1.37 4.79 48.95
N GLN A 406 0.79 3.90 48.15
CA GLN A 406 -0.24 2.97 48.62
C GLN A 406 0.29 2.03 49.71
N ASP A 407 1.52 1.53 49.58
CA ASP A 407 2.17 0.73 50.62
C ASP A 407 2.30 1.53 51.93
N ILE A 408 2.81 2.76 51.86
CA ILE A 408 2.91 3.65 53.03
C ILE A 408 1.54 3.97 53.63
N ASP A 409 0.52 4.21 52.81
CA ASP A 409 -0.86 4.48 53.26
C ASP A 409 -1.40 3.26 54.05
N THR A 410 -1.12 2.04 53.60
CA THR A 410 -1.52 0.82 54.32
C THR A 410 -0.74 0.60 55.62
N GLU A 411 0.58 0.88 55.63
CA GLU A 411 1.41 0.81 56.83
C GLU A 411 0.95 1.84 57.86
N LEU A 412 0.73 3.09 57.45
CA LEU A 412 0.19 4.17 58.28
C LEU A 412 -1.15 3.79 58.89
N ALA A 413 -2.10 3.34 58.08
CA ALA A 413 -3.42 2.93 58.57
C ALA A 413 -3.34 1.78 59.59
N SER A 414 -2.33 0.91 59.50
CA SER A 414 -2.10 -0.15 60.47
C SER A 414 -1.53 0.37 61.79
N LEU A 415 -0.54 1.28 61.72
CA LEU A 415 0.14 1.86 62.88
C LEU A 415 -0.73 2.87 63.63
N GLU A 416 -1.51 3.69 62.92
CA GLU A 416 -2.48 4.61 63.53
C GLU A 416 -3.57 3.85 64.27
N ARG A 417 -4.02 2.71 63.73
CA ARG A 417 -4.95 1.81 64.44
C ARG A 417 -4.30 1.20 65.68
N GLU A 418 -3.03 0.78 65.62
CA GLU A 418 -2.31 0.26 66.79
C GLU A 418 -2.14 1.34 67.87
N LEU A 419 -1.81 2.57 67.47
CA LEU A 419 -1.66 3.71 68.37
C LEU A 419 -2.99 4.10 69.04
N ALA A 420 -4.09 4.12 68.27
CA ALA A 420 -5.42 4.42 68.78
C ALA A 420 -5.88 3.39 69.82
N MET A 421 -5.58 2.10 69.64
CA MET A 421 -5.91 1.08 70.64
C MET A 421 -5.08 1.23 71.92
N GLN A 422 -3.78 1.56 71.82
CA GLN A 422 -2.90 1.71 72.99
C GLN A 422 -3.15 2.99 73.81
N THR A 423 -3.94 3.94 73.30
CA THR A 423 -4.26 5.21 73.97
C THR A 423 -5.66 5.23 74.62
N MET A 424 -6.42 4.13 74.57
CA MET A 424 -7.76 4.03 75.17
C MET A 424 -7.73 3.84 76.70
N SER A 425 -8.78 4.30 77.41
CA SER A 425 -8.89 4.14 78.87
C SER A 425 -9.25 2.69 79.28
N PRO A 426 -8.92 2.24 80.51
CA PRO A 426 -9.19 0.88 80.98
C PRO A 426 -10.67 0.47 80.95
N GLU A 427 -11.60 1.41 81.15
CA GLU A 427 -13.04 1.13 81.06
C GLU A 427 -13.53 0.92 79.63
N GLN A 428 -13.00 1.67 78.66
CA GLN A 428 -13.33 1.49 77.24
C GLN A 428 -12.73 0.20 76.66
N LEU A 429 -11.61 -0.24 77.22
CA LEU A 429 -10.94 -1.50 76.89
C LEU A 429 -11.84 -2.71 77.20
N GLY A 430 -12.59 -2.66 78.31
CA GLY A 430 -13.50 -3.74 78.71
C GLY A 430 -14.65 -3.95 77.73
N ASP A 431 -15.27 -2.86 77.26
CA ASP A 431 -16.37 -2.92 76.29
C ASP A 431 -15.86 -3.34 74.90
N VAL A 432 -14.72 -2.78 74.47
CA VAL A 432 -14.08 -3.16 73.20
C VAL A 432 -13.63 -4.63 73.22
N MET A 433 -13.12 -5.15 74.33
CA MET A 433 -12.78 -6.58 74.46
C MET A 433 -14.01 -7.48 74.32
N LYS A 434 -15.16 -7.05 74.83
CA LYS A 434 -16.43 -7.78 74.70
C LYS A 434 -16.92 -7.80 73.25
N ASP A 435 -16.81 -6.67 72.56
CA ASP A 435 -17.20 -6.54 71.14
C ASP A 435 -16.25 -7.28 70.20
N ILE A 436 -14.94 -7.27 70.49
CA ILE A 436 -13.93 -8.05 69.76
C ILE A 436 -14.15 -9.55 69.98
N ALA A 437 -14.48 -9.98 71.21
CA ALA A 437 -14.81 -11.37 71.49
C ALA A 437 -16.07 -11.83 70.76
N ALA A 438 -17.11 -10.99 70.71
CA ALA A 438 -18.33 -11.26 69.95
C ALA A 438 -18.08 -11.31 68.43
N SER A 439 -17.28 -10.38 67.90
CA SER A 439 -16.89 -10.32 66.48
C SER A 439 -16.03 -11.52 66.07
N LYS A 440 -15.13 -11.97 66.96
CA LYS A 440 -14.36 -13.20 66.73
C LYS A 440 -15.29 -14.43 66.70
N SER A 441 -16.23 -14.51 67.64
CA SER A 441 -17.18 -15.63 67.69
C SER A 441 -18.07 -15.72 66.46
N THR A 442 -18.44 -14.59 65.85
CA THR A 442 -19.22 -14.56 64.61
C THR A 442 -18.35 -14.96 63.41
N LEU A 443 -17.12 -14.45 63.31
CA LEU A 443 -16.15 -14.89 62.29
C LEU A 443 -15.83 -16.38 62.37
N ASP A 444 -15.69 -16.94 63.58
CA ASP A 444 -15.50 -18.38 63.78
C ASP A 444 -16.69 -19.19 63.23
N GLN A 445 -17.93 -18.68 63.37
CA GLN A 445 -19.13 -19.31 62.79
C GLN A 445 -19.15 -19.20 61.25
N ASP A 446 -18.78 -18.04 60.70
CA ASP A 446 -18.74 -17.81 59.26
C ASP A 446 -17.68 -18.66 58.56
N ILE A 447 -16.50 -18.84 59.18
CA ILE A 447 -15.45 -19.74 58.67
C ILE A 447 -15.97 -21.18 58.61
N VAL A 448 -16.68 -21.66 59.64
CA VAL A 448 -17.27 -23.01 59.65
C VAL A 448 -18.31 -23.18 58.54
N LEU A 449 -19.13 -22.15 58.26
CA LEU A 449 -20.09 -22.18 57.15
C LEU A 449 -19.38 -22.23 55.80
N ILE A 450 -18.35 -21.41 55.60
CA ILE A 450 -17.57 -21.40 54.36
C ILE A 450 -16.80 -22.71 54.16
N GLU A 451 -16.30 -23.34 55.22
CA GLU A 451 -15.66 -24.66 55.12
C GLU A 451 -16.62 -25.74 54.63
N LYS A 452 -17.90 -25.67 55.02
CA LYS A 452 -18.95 -26.55 54.47
C LYS A 452 -19.20 -26.27 52.99
N GLU A 453 -19.18 -25.01 52.56
CA GLU A 453 -19.31 -24.64 51.14
C GLU A 453 -18.11 -25.13 50.31
N ILE A 454 -16.88 -24.99 50.81
CA ILE A 454 -15.66 -25.53 50.17
C ILE A 454 -15.77 -27.05 50.01
N ALA A 455 -16.19 -27.76 51.05
CA ALA A 455 -16.37 -29.21 51.00
C ALA A 455 -17.40 -29.62 49.93
N ALA A 456 -18.54 -28.92 49.86
CA ALA A 456 -19.58 -29.20 48.88
C ALA A 456 -19.13 -28.95 47.43
N VAL A 457 -18.37 -27.87 47.16
CA VAL A 457 -17.82 -27.60 45.83
C VAL A 457 -16.69 -28.58 45.49
N GLY A 458 -15.86 -28.95 46.47
CA GLY A 458 -14.83 -29.98 46.31
C GLY A 458 -15.42 -31.35 45.93
N GLU A 459 -16.53 -31.74 46.54
CA GLU A 459 -17.26 -32.96 46.19
C GLU A 459 -17.79 -32.92 44.75
N LYS A 460 -18.35 -31.79 44.31
CA LYS A 460 -18.78 -31.59 42.91
C LYS A 460 -17.63 -31.72 41.92
N ILE A 461 -16.45 -31.17 42.24
CA ILE A 461 -15.24 -31.32 41.39
C ILE A 461 -14.81 -32.79 41.33
N ALA A 462 -14.85 -33.50 42.44
CA ALA A 462 -14.50 -34.92 42.48
C ALA A 462 -15.46 -35.78 41.64
N GLN A 463 -16.77 -35.54 41.77
CA GLN A 463 -17.80 -36.22 40.96
C GLN A 463 -17.62 -35.93 39.47
N PHE A 464 -17.38 -34.67 39.09
CA PHE A 464 -17.13 -34.29 37.70
C PHE A 464 -15.88 -34.99 37.12
N ASN A 465 -14.80 -35.08 37.89
CA ASN A 465 -13.59 -35.78 37.46
C ASN A 465 -13.80 -37.29 37.28
N ASP A 466 -14.58 -37.93 38.16
CA ASP A 466 -14.93 -39.35 38.04
C ASP A 466 -15.81 -39.62 36.80
N GLU A 467 -16.78 -38.75 36.53
CA GLU A 467 -17.59 -38.81 35.31
C GLU A 467 -16.75 -38.63 34.03
N GLU A 468 -15.80 -37.70 34.02
CA GLU A 468 -14.90 -37.49 32.89
C GLU A 468 -13.95 -38.66 32.66
N GLU A 469 -13.41 -39.28 33.72
CA GLU A 469 -12.56 -40.46 33.59
C GLU A 469 -13.35 -41.65 33.03
N LYS A 470 -14.59 -41.87 33.49
CA LYS A 470 -15.50 -42.88 32.94
C LYS A 470 -15.80 -42.63 31.45
N LYS A 471 -16.05 -41.38 31.06
CA LYS A 471 -16.24 -41.01 29.64
C LYS A 471 -14.97 -41.29 28.82
N LYS A 472 -13.79 -40.95 29.32
CA LYS A 472 -12.51 -41.20 28.65
C LYS A 472 -12.27 -42.69 28.42
N GLN A 473 -12.51 -43.52 29.44
CA GLN A 473 -12.44 -44.98 29.33
C GLN A 473 -13.44 -45.51 28.29
N ARG A 474 -14.68 -44.98 28.27
CA ARG A 474 -15.69 -45.34 27.27
C ARG A 474 -15.25 -44.97 25.85
N VAL A 475 -14.67 -43.79 25.66
CA VAL A 475 -14.14 -43.35 24.35
C VAL A 475 -13.02 -44.27 23.87
N PHE A 476 -12.05 -44.62 24.73
CA PHE A 476 -10.99 -45.56 24.35
C PHE A 476 -11.53 -46.95 23.98
N ALA A 477 -12.46 -47.48 24.77
CA ALA A 477 -13.10 -48.77 24.47
C ALA A 477 -13.85 -48.73 23.13
N LEU A 478 -14.56 -47.64 22.84
CA LEU A 478 -15.25 -47.46 21.55
C LEU A 478 -14.27 -47.29 20.38
N GLN A 479 -13.13 -46.63 20.57
CA GLN A 479 -12.09 -46.51 19.55
C GLN A 479 -11.43 -47.85 19.22
N GLU A 480 -11.11 -48.66 20.23
CA GLU A 480 -10.60 -50.02 20.02
C GLU A 480 -11.62 -50.89 19.29
N THR A 481 -12.89 -50.83 19.71
CA THR A 481 -13.98 -51.56 19.08
C THR A 481 -14.19 -51.11 17.63
N MET A 482 -14.15 -49.79 17.37
CA MET A 482 -14.26 -49.23 16.02
C MET A 482 -13.11 -49.72 15.13
N GLN A 483 -11.88 -49.75 15.64
CA GLN A 483 -10.71 -50.18 14.87
C GLN A 483 -10.81 -51.68 14.52
N ALA A 484 -11.21 -52.52 15.47
CA ALA A 484 -11.45 -53.93 15.22
C ALA A 484 -12.55 -54.15 14.18
N GLN A 485 -13.68 -53.42 14.32
CA GLN A 485 -14.80 -53.49 13.39
C GLN A 485 -14.42 -53.00 11.98
N GLN A 486 -13.62 -51.93 11.88
CA GLN A 486 -13.15 -51.41 10.60
C GLN A 486 -12.21 -52.40 9.91
N GLN A 487 -11.35 -53.09 10.66
CA GLN A 487 -10.50 -54.15 10.12
C GLN A 487 -11.35 -55.31 9.59
N GLU A 488 -12.36 -55.75 10.34
CA GLU A 488 -13.27 -56.81 9.91
C GLU A 488 -14.02 -56.42 8.61
N VAL A 489 -14.60 -55.22 8.58
CA VAL A 489 -15.26 -54.69 7.36
C VAL A 489 -14.29 -54.63 6.19
N ASN A 490 -13.05 -54.17 6.39
CA ASN A 490 -12.05 -54.13 5.31
C ASN A 490 -11.71 -55.54 4.78
N THR A 491 -11.56 -56.53 5.66
CA THR A 491 -11.30 -57.92 5.23
C THR A 491 -12.48 -58.53 4.47
N LEU A 492 -13.72 -58.17 4.85
CA LEU A 492 -14.92 -58.60 4.14
C LEU A 492 -15.04 -57.93 2.77
N VAL A 493 -14.62 -56.66 2.65
CA VAL A 493 -14.53 -55.94 1.37
C VAL A 493 -13.47 -56.54 0.46
N GLU A 494 -12.28 -56.88 0.98
CA GLU A 494 -11.21 -57.49 0.17
C GLU A 494 -11.55 -58.91 -0.32
N ARG A 495 -12.35 -59.65 0.48
CA ARG A 495 -12.76 -61.02 0.16
C ARG A 495 -13.92 -61.08 -0.84
N LYS A 496 -14.71 -60.02 -0.93
CA LYS A 496 -15.85 -59.87 -1.85
C LYS A 496 -15.40 -59.32 -3.18
#